data_AF-A0A7W9LZJ7-F1
#
_entry.id   AF-A0A7W9LZJ7-F1
#
_cell.length_a   1.000
_cell.length_b   1.000
_cell.length_c   1.000
_cell.angle_alpha   90.00
_cell.angle_beta   90.00
_cell.angle_gamma   90.00
#
_symmetry.space_group_name_H-M   'P 1'
#
loop_
_entity.id
_entity.type
_entity.pdbx_description
1 polymer ?
#
loop_
_entity_poly.entity_id
_entity_poly.type
_entity_poly.pdbx_seq_one_letter_code
_entity_poly.pdbx_strand_id
1 'polypeptide(L)'
;MLMHPLTANENFRLLFWSRVREFAVPPSMIESATTRRTAGDWAGACAAARVDVDLNLRAVGHARGRRLAAQVRADLRQLAPDLLRWHFPRIGPDGLLRPGLTVSLARYPPPADSGGPIHLVARTPPAWADAGQRISLALWDPSQPKAGAGLHPHPRPDRRFRLDLHRHLWDVRRVGELGERSGAGRWLTGSDPPVDAIPPGVVAEPSGLAVDRWAAEAALLLRAEGSADGVVTVRLTTRCRLALDLGTQDVSTPRITESPPRGCSRAWPVLPDAATRVLPDLELLRAGLIDADRLHPLVASALLPDHRPAGTTRSPDNSGNSRLVECRGARHRIGVVDGVLVPLDHHPDEIRREELLVALGGTPLPCLQVIDGAHRHPESLVDVRARLDHGDTAGALAAVESLLGPDVLLRSGALRDELEAAMRRRVAHGLFRAGLVGLGPNPAVQDSHRRRVRAHPRYATHR
;
A
#
# COMPACT_ATOMS: atom_id res chain seq x y z
N MET A 1 -19.56 14.27 -20.15
CA MET A 1 -19.40 13.16 -19.19
C MET A 1 -20.39 13.39 -18.06
N LEU A 2 -21.51 12.68 -18.06
CA LEU A 2 -22.49 12.76 -16.97
C LEU A 2 -21.94 11.92 -15.81
N MET A 3 -21.67 12.54 -14.65
CA MET A 3 -21.29 11.81 -13.43
C MET A 3 -22.47 10.95 -13.00
N HIS A 4 -22.35 9.63 -13.13
CA HIS A 4 -23.30 8.72 -12.49
C HIS A 4 -23.12 8.80 -10.98
N PRO A 5 -24.22 8.82 -10.20
CA PRO A 5 -24.14 8.84 -8.74
C PRO A 5 -23.48 7.55 -8.25
N LEU A 6 -22.32 7.68 -7.61
CA LEU A 6 -21.55 6.59 -7.02
C LEU A 6 -22.21 6.09 -5.73
N THR A 7 -22.22 4.76 -5.52
CA THR A 7 -22.74 4.16 -4.29
C THR A 7 -21.82 4.44 -3.10
N ALA A 8 -22.33 4.38 -1.87
CA ALA A 8 -21.52 4.65 -0.66
C ALA A 8 -20.28 3.72 -0.54
N ASN A 9 -20.38 2.48 -1.01
CA ASN A 9 -19.29 1.51 -0.99
C ASN A 9 -18.25 1.76 -2.09
N GLU A 10 -18.67 2.18 -3.29
CA GLU A 10 -17.78 2.67 -4.35
C GLU A 10 -17.01 3.91 -3.90
N ASN A 11 -17.72 4.88 -3.31
CA ASN A 11 -17.13 6.10 -2.77
C ASN A 11 -16.04 5.80 -1.73
N PHE A 12 -16.30 4.85 -0.81
CA PHE A 12 -15.30 4.44 0.17
C PHE A 12 -14.06 3.81 -0.47
N ARG A 13 -14.24 2.97 -1.50
CA ARG A 13 -13.13 2.30 -2.20
C ARG A 13 -12.30 3.29 -3.03
N LEU A 14 -12.94 4.25 -3.68
CA LEU A 14 -12.27 5.29 -4.46
C LEU A 14 -11.47 6.25 -3.56
N LEU A 15 -12.05 6.67 -2.43
CA LEU A 15 -11.35 7.47 -1.41
C LEU A 15 -10.16 6.69 -0.82
N PHE A 16 -10.36 5.40 -0.52
CA PHE A 16 -9.32 4.50 -0.08
C PHE A 16 -8.14 4.48 -1.05
N TRP A 17 -8.37 4.25 -2.35
CA TRP A 17 -7.28 4.16 -3.33
C TRP A 17 -6.66 5.52 -3.68
N SER A 18 -7.44 6.61 -3.63
CA SER A 18 -6.91 7.97 -3.78
C SER A 18 -5.88 8.29 -2.69
N ARG A 19 -6.21 7.95 -1.44
CA ARG A 19 -5.30 8.10 -0.30
C ARG A 19 -4.06 7.21 -0.42
N VAL A 20 -4.23 5.95 -0.84
CA VAL A 20 -3.07 5.07 -1.09
C VAL A 20 -2.17 5.64 -2.18
N ARG A 21 -2.74 6.21 -3.24
CA ARG A 21 -1.95 6.79 -4.35
C ARG A 21 -1.12 7.98 -3.90
N GLU A 22 -1.69 8.81 -3.03
CA GLU A 22 -1.01 9.98 -2.50
C GLU A 22 0.16 9.61 -1.58
N PHE A 23 -0.02 8.65 -0.67
CA PHE A 23 0.94 8.44 0.43
C PHE A 23 1.76 7.15 0.31
N ALA A 24 1.24 6.08 -0.30
CA ALA A 24 1.88 4.78 -0.24
C ALA A 24 3.05 4.63 -1.22
N VAL A 25 2.99 5.30 -2.38
CA VAL A 25 4.02 5.27 -3.42
C VAL A 25 4.20 6.70 -3.98
N PRO A 26 4.87 7.59 -3.25
CA PRO A 26 5.03 8.99 -3.67
C PRO A 26 5.93 9.10 -4.93
N PRO A 27 5.80 10.18 -5.73
CA PRO A 27 6.59 10.36 -6.96
C PRO A 27 8.10 10.23 -6.75
N SER A 28 8.64 10.79 -5.66
CA SER A 28 10.06 10.70 -5.33
C SER A 28 10.56 9.27 -5.12
N MET A 29 9.69 8.36 -4.62
CA MET A 29 9.99 6.94 -4.51
C MET A 29 10.08 6.29 -5.90
N ILE A 30 9.13 6.60 -6.78
CA ILE A 30 9.09 6.08 -8.16
C ILE A 30 10.34 6.51 -8.94
N GLU A 31 10.69 7.80 -8.85
CA GLU A 31 11.87 8.37 -9.50
C GLU A 31 13.16 7.71 -8.99
N SER A 32 13.32 7.60 -7.67
CA SER A 32 14.50 7.00 -7.04
C SER A 32 14.62 5.50 -7.36
N ALA A 33 13.52 4.75 -7.28
CA ALA A 33 13.49 3.33 -7.60
C ALA A 33 13.76 3.09 -9.09
N THR A 34 13.15 3.88 -9.96
CA THR A 34 13.35 3.80 -11.41
C THR A 34 14.79 4.10 -11.79
N THR A 35 15.37 5.18 -11.27
CA THR A 35 16.77 5.56 -11.55
C THR A 35 17.75 4.45 -11.17
N ARG A 36 17.58 3.84 -9.99
CA ARG A 36 18.44 2.74 -9.55
C ARG A 36 18.23 1.46 -10.37
N ARG A 37 16.97 1.15 -10.69
CA ARG A 37 16.61 -0.01 -11.51
C ARG A 37 17.19 0.08 -12.92
N THR A 38 17.09 1.24 -13.58
CA THR A 38 17.64 1.44 -14.93
C THR A 38 19.17 1.40 -14.96
N ALA A 39 19.82 1.79 -13.85
CA ALA A 39 21.26 1.60 -13.64
C ALA A 39 21.66 0.15 -13.31
N GLY A 40 20.71 -0.78 -13.16
CA GLY A 40 20.95 -2.19 -12.82
C GLY A 40 21.15 -2.47 -11.31
N ASP A 41 21.03 -1.45 -10.45
CA ASP A 41 21.06 -1.55 -9.00
C ASP A 41 19.69 -1.96 -8.44
N TRP A 42 19.33 -3.24 -8.62
CA TRP A 42 18.06 -3.77 -8.13
C TRP A 42 17.94 -3.72 -6.60
N ALA A 43 19.05 -3.87 -5.87
CA ALA A 43 19.04 -3.85 -4.42
C ALA A 43 18.79 -2.44 -3.89
N GLY A 44 19.41 -1.42 -4.49
CA GLY A 44 19.11 -0.03 -4.17
C GLY A 44 17.72 0.39 -4.62
N ALA A 45 17.21 -0.13 -5.75
CA ALA A 45 15.81 0.09 -6.13
C ALA A 45 14.84 -0.45 -5.06
N CYS A 46 15.10 -1.66 -4.54
CA CYS A 46 14.36 -2.22 -3.41
C CYS A 46 14.44 -1.31 -2.18
N ALA A 47 15.63 -0.84 -1.81
CA ALA A 47 15.81 0.07 -0.68
C ALA A 47 15.01 1.38 -0.84
N ALA A 48 15.01 1.98 -2.03
CA ALA A 48 14.24 3.19 -2.34
C ALA A 48 12.72 2.97 -2.16
N ALA A 49 12.23 1.78 -2.53
CA ALA A 49 10.83 1.40 -2.36
C ALA A 49 10.48 0.76 -0.99
N ARG A 50 11.41 0.82 -0.03
CA ARG A 50 11.27 0.23 1.33
C ARG A 50 11.00 -1.26 1.31
N VAL A 51 11.64 -1.94 0.36
CA VAL A 51 11.67 -3.39 0.22
C VAL A 51 13.02 -3.88 0.73
N ASP A 52 12.99 -4.65 1.80
CA ASP A 52 14.16 -5.29 2.38
C ASP A 52 14.51 -6.57 1.61
N VAL A 53 15.81 -6.86 1.46
CA VAL A 53 16.29 -8.05 0.76
C VAL A 53 16.80 -9.07 1.78
N ASP A 54 15.98 -10.07 2.07
CA ASP A 54 16.27 -11.17 3.03
C ASP A 54 16.69 -12.45 2.29
N LEU A 55 17.44 -12.33 1.18
CA LEU A 55 17.94 -13.46 0.41
C LEU A 55 19.41 -13.27 0.03
N ASN A 56 20.19 -14.36 0.14
CA ASN A 56 21.60 -14.37 -0.23
C ASN A 56 21.82 -15.25 -1.47
N LEU A 57 21.97 -14.62 -2.64
CA LEU A 57 22.14 -15.33 -3.91
C LEU A 57 23.38 -16.24 -3.95
N ARG A 58 24.44 -15.92 -3.21
CA ARG A 58 25.62 -16.79 -3.11
C ARG A 58 25.27 -18.06 -2.33
N ALA A 59 24.63 -17.92 -1.17
CA ALA A 59 24.16 -19.06 -0.38
C ALA A 59 23.18 -19.93 -1.17
N VAL A 60 22.28 -19.33 -1.95
CA VAL A 60 21.37 -20.05 -2.87
C VAL A 60 22.14 -20.82 -3.92
N GLY A 61 23.17 -20.21 -4.52
CA GLY A 61 24.02 -20.88 -5.51
C GLY A 61 24.75 -22.10 -4.96
N HIS A 62 25.16 -22.07 -3.69
CA HIS A 62 25.79 -23.21 -3.01
C HIS A 62 24.77 -24.29 -2.63
N ALA A 63 23.62 -23.92 -2.06
CA ALA A 63 22.65 -24.88 -1.54
C ALA A 63 21.74 -25.50 -2.62
N ARG A 64 21.43 -24.74 -3.67
CA ARG A 64 20.42 -25.10 -4.68
C ARG A 64 20.92 -24.99 -6.13
N GLY A 65 22.21 -24.71 -6.31
CA GLY A 65 22.87 -24.68 -7.61
C GLY A 65 22.86 -23.32 -8.31
N ARG A 66 23.84 -23.13 -9.19
CA ARG A 66 24.09 -21.86 -9.90
C ARG A 66 22.94 -21.46 -10.84
N ARG A 67 22.25 -22.44 -11.43
CA ARG A 67 21.13 -22.20 -12.37
C ARG A 67 19.96 -21.49 -11.66
N LEU A 68 19.53 -21.97 -10.49
CA LEU A 68 18.48 -21.32 -9.73
C LEU A 68 18.90 -19.91 -9.29
N ALA A 69 20.11 -19.76 -8.76
CA ALA A 69 20.61 -18.45 -8.34
C ALA A 69 20.67 -17.44 -9.51
N ALA A 70 21.03 -17.89 -10.71
CA ALA A 70 21.02 -17.06 -11.91
C ALA A 70 19.59 -16.66 -12.32
N GLN A 71 18.63 -17.59 -12.27
CA GLN A 71 17.22 -17.31 -12.56
C GLN A 71 16.62 -16.30 -11.58
N VAL A 72 16.86 -16.48 -10.28
CA VAL A 72 16.41 -15.54 -9.25
C VAL A 72 17.03 -14.16 -9.47
N ARG A 73 18.33 -14.09 -9.78
CA ARG A 73 19.01 -12.82 -10.10
C ARG A 73 18.41 -12.15 -11.34
N ALA A 74 18.08 -12.92 -12.37
CA ALA A 74 17.47 -12.39 -13.59
C ALA A 74 16.10 -11.78 -13.31
N ASP A 75 15.28 -12.43 -12.48
CA ASP A 75 13.97 -11.90 -12.07
C ASP A 75 14.12 -10.65 -11.17
N LEU A 76 15.08 -10.63 -10.23
CA LEU A 76 15.34 -9.46 -9.37
C LEU A 76 15.81 -8.24 -10.16
N ARG A 77 16.58 -8.41 -11.24
CA ARG A 77 16.98 -7.29 -12.13
C ARG A 77 15.79 -6.64 -12.85
N GLN A 78 14.67 -7.34 -12.94
CA GLN A 78 13.47 -6.91 -13.66
C GLN A 78 12.34 -6.49 -12.72
N LEU A 79 12.59 -6.54 -11.41
CA LEU A 79 11.66 -6.09 -10.38
C LEU A 79 11.55 -4.56 -10.38
N ALA A 80 10.32 -4.06 -10.47
CA ALA A 80 9.91 -2.70 -10.11
C ALA A 80 9.30 -2.74 -8.69
N PRO A 81 10.09 -2.45 -7.63
CA PRO A 81 9.65 -2.64 -6.25
C PRO A 81 8.65 -1.58 -5.77
N ASP A 82 8.70 -0.39 -6.35
CA ASP A 82 7.70 0.68 -6.24
C ASP A 82 6.34 0.24 -6.84
N LEU A 83 6.37 -0.39 -8.01
CA LEU A 83 5.17 -0.97 -8.64
C LEU A 83 4.63 -2.16 -7.84
N LEU A 84 5.51 -3.05 -7.35
CA LEU A 84 5.14 -4.13 -6.45
C LEU A 84 4.41 -3.59 -5.21
N ARG A 85 4.96 -2.54 -4.60
CA ARG A 85 4.38 -1.90 -3.41
C ARG A 85 3.00 -1.31 -3.70
N TRP A 86 2.81 -0.68 -4.85
CA TRP A 86 1.51 -0.13 -5.26
C TRP A 86 0.43 -1.23 -5.26
N HIS A 87 0.70 -2.35 -5.93
CA HIS A 87 -0.25 -3.45 -6.10
C HIS A 87 -0.28 -4.47 -4.94
N PHE A 88 0.53 -4.27 -3.91
CA PHE A 88 0.60 -5.22 -2.80
C PHE A 88 -0.72 -5.23 -2.00
N PRO A 89 -1.17 -6.39 -1.47
CA PRO A 89 -2.44 -6.48 -0.75
C PRO A 89 -2.54 -5.52 0.45
N ARG A 90 -3.67 -4.81 0.55
CA ARG A 90 -3.94 -3.77 1.56
C ARG A 90 -5.24 -4.03 2.33
N ILE A 91 -5.37 -3.36 3.48
CA ILE A 91 -6.54 -3.37 4.36
C ILE A 91 -7.02 -1.94 4.61
N GLY A 92 -8.34 -1.78 4.74
CA GLY A 92 -8.97 -0.51 5.11
C GLY A 92 -8.94 -0.22 6.62
N PRO A 93 -9.27 1.02 7.02
CA PRO A 93 -9.69 2.12 6.14
C PRO A 93 -8.51 2.90 5.53
N ASP A 94 -7.32 2.85 6.13
CA ASP A 94 -6.20 3.74 5.79
C ASP A 94 -5.34 3.25 4.62
N GLY A 95 -5.66 2.13 3.98
CA GLY A 95 -4.90 1.68 2.81
C GLY A 95 -3.56 1.06 3.12
N LEU A 96 -3.38 0.58 4.35
CA LEU A 96 -2.14 -0.04 4.79
C LEU A 96 -1.99 -1.47 4.23
N LEU A 97 -0.79 -1.85 3.82
CA LEU A 97 -0.33 -3.20 3.56
C LEU A 97 -0.84 -4.16 4.62
N ARG A 98 -1.40 -5.27 4.15
CA ARG A 98 -1.88 -6.34 5.00
C ARG A 98 -0.70 -6.94 5.79
N PRO A 99 -0.70 -6.93 7.14
CA PRO A 99 0.40 -7.46 7.93
C PRO A 99 0.45 -9.00 7.91
N GLY A 100 1.65 -9.55 8.14
CA GLY A 100 1.90 -10.99 8.30
C GLY A 100 1.62 -11.83 7.06
N LEU A 101 1.68 -11.25 5.87
CA LEU A 101 1.33 -11.90 4.62
C LEU A 101 2.58 -12.40 3.90
N THR A 102 2.54 -13.64 3.36
CA THR A 102 3.54 -14.13 2.40
C THR A 102 2.89 -14.26 1.02
N VAL A 103 3.40 -13.53 0.04
CA VAL A 103 2.91 -13.48 -1.34
C VAL A 103 3.95 -14.10 -2.27
N SER A 104 3.52 -15.03 -3.13
CA SER A 104 4.39 -15.62 -4.16
C SER A 104 4.57 -14.62 -5.31
N LEU A 105 5.81 -14.29 -5.67
CA LEU A 105 6.18 -13.44 -6.81
C LEU A 105 6.61 -14.27 -8.02
N ALA A 106 7.37 -15.34 -7.81
CA ALA A 106 7.82 -16.22 -8.88
C ALA A 106 7.97 -17.65 -8.37
N ARG A 107 7.70 -18.63 -9.24
CA ARG A 107 7.89 -20.07 -8.97
C ARG A 107 9.03 -20.58 -9.83
N TYR A 108 9.94 -21.33 -9.22
CA TYR A 108 11.04 -21.99 -9.89
C TYR A 108 10.85 -23.51 -9.76
N PRO A 109 10.86 -24.25 -10.88
CA PRO A 109 10.72 -25.70 -10.83
C PRO A 109 11.91 -26.32 -10.08
N PRO A 110 11.69 -27.41 -9.35
CA PRO A 110 12.75 -28.11 -8.65
C PRO A 110 13.74 -28.73 -9.66
N PRO A 111 15.04 -28.82 -9.33
CA PRO A 111 15.98 -29.66 -10.06
C PRO A 111 15.75 -31.13 -9.66
N ALA A 112 14.98 -31.88 -10.47
CA ALA A 112 14.64 -33.31 -10.30
C ALA A 112 13.61 -33.67 -9.20
N ASP A 113 13.11 -34.91 -9.25
CA ASP A 113 11.90 -35.53 -8.63
C ASP A 113 11.77 -35.49 -7.08
N SER A 114 12.39 -34.54 -6.40
CA SER A 114 12.30 -34.44 -4.94
C SER A 114 12.09 -33.00 -4.47
N GLY A 115 10.84 -32.55 -4.56
CA GLY A 115 10.36 -31.33 -3.87
C GLY A 115 9.28 -30.57 -4.63
N GLY A 116 8.53 -29.73 -3.91
CA GLY A 116 7.69 -28.72 -4.55
C GLY A 116 8.54 -27.56 -5.12
N PRO A 117 7.94 -26.68 -5.95
CA PRO A 117 8.64 -25.54 -6.53
C PRO A 117 9.16 -24.59 -5.44
N ILE A 118 10.31 -23.98 -5.67
CA ILE A 118 10.86 -22.92 -4.82
C ILE A 118 10.21 -21.60 -5.23
N HIS A 119 9.82 -20.78 -4.27
CA HIS A 119 9.15 -19.51 -4.52
C HIS A 119 10.06 -18.33 -4.17
N LEU A 120 10.16 -17.35 -5.06
CA LEU A 120 10.49 -15.98 -4.65
C LEU A 120 9.23 -15.39 -4.01
N VAL A 121 9.35 -14.93 -2.78
CA VAL A 121 8.22 -14.40 -2.01
C VAL A 121 8.49 -12.98 -1.54
N ALA A 122 7.42 -12.22 -1.40
CA ALA A 122 7.38 -10.95 -0.69
C ALA A 122 6.59 -11.12 0.60
N ARG A 123 7.14 -10.65 1.71
CA ARG A 123 6.55 -10.79 3.05
C ARG A 123 6.26 -9.43 3.66
N THR A 124 5.15 -9.33 4.37
CA THR A 124 4.91 -8.21 5.29
C THR A 124 5.12 -8.67 6.72
N PRO A 125 5.84 -7.88 7.54
CA PRO A 125 5.96 -8.17 8.96
C PRO A 125 4.59 -8.28 9.67
N PRO A 126 4.50 -8.95 10.83
CA PRO A 126 3.30 -8.96 11.65
C PRO A 126 2.94 -7.55 12.11
N ALA A 127 1.69 -7.33 12.52
CA ALA A 127 1.14 -5.99 12.79
C ALA A 127 1.96 -5.19 13.83
N TRP A 128 2.52 -5.85 14.84
CA TRP A 128 3.34 -5.20 15.86
C TRP A 128 4.73 -4.76 15.36
N ALA A 129 5.16 -5.23 14.19
CA ALA A 129 6.46 -4.95 13.57
C ALA A 129 6.33 -4.31 12.18
N ASP A 130 5.17 -3.74 11.86
CA ASP A 130 4.85 -3.27 10.51
C ASP A 130 5.70 -2.10 10.01
N ALA A 131 6.28 -1.33 10.94
CA ALA A 131 7.35 -0.36 10.75
C ALA A 131 7.08 0.73 9.69
N GLY A 132 5.81 1.10 9.50
CA GLY A 132 5.48 1.96 8.37
C GLY A 132 5.64 1.20 7.04
N GLN A 133 5.06 0.00 6.97
CA GLN A 133 4.71 -0.65 5.71
C GLN A 133 5.91 -1.22 4.95
N ARG A 134 6.81 -1.91 5.64
CA ARG A 134 7.95 -2.62 5.02
C ARG A 134 7.48 -3.89 4.29
N ILE A 135 8.17 -4.24 3.21
CA ILE A 135 8.06 -5.53 2.52
C ILE A 135 9.43 -6.18 2.55
N SER A 136 9.54 -7.49 2.71
CA SER A 136 10.82 -8.18 2.55
C SER A 136 10.79 -9.27 1.48
N LEU A 137 11.86 -9.39 0.70
CA LEU A 137 12.04 -10.41 -0.32
C LEU A 137 12.80 -11.59 0.24
N ALA A 138 12.26 -12.78 0.10
CA ALA A 138 12.88 -14.01 0.54
C ALA A 138 12.66 -15.15 -0.46
N LEU A 139 13.36 -16.26 -0.27
CA LEU A 139 13.00 -17.53 -0.90
C LEU A 139 12.22 -18.39 0.09
N TRP A 140 11.16 -19.02 -0.39
CA TRP A 140 10.42 -20.02 0.35
C TRP A 140 10.55 -21.38 -0.31
N ASP A 141 10.85 -22.39 0.50
CA ASP A 141 11.08 -23.75 0.09
C ASP A 141 10.08 -24.68 0.79
N PRO A 142 9.27 -25.45 0.05
CA PRO A 142 8.29 -26.36 0.64
C PRO A 142 8.94 -27.48 1.47
N SER A 143 10.19 -27.87 1.16
CA SER A 143 10.94 -28.87 1.94
C SER A 143 11.38 -28.33 3.30
N GLN A 144 11.50 -27.02 3.44
CA GLN A 144 11.91 -26.34 4.68
C GLN A 144 10.98 -25.16 4.98
N PRO A 145 9.70 -25.40 5.29
CA PRO A 145 8.66 -24.38 5.28
C PRO A 145 8.83 -23.28 6.35
N LYS A 146 9.69 -23.52 7.36
CA LYS A 146 10.03 -22.56 8.42
C LYS A 146 11.44 -21.94 8.25
N ALA A 147 12.26 -22.43 7.32
CA ALA A 147 13.60 -21.90 7.14
C ALA A 147 13.55 -20.45 6.65
N GLY A 148 14.36 -19.59 7.28
CA GLY A 148 14.40 -18.15 6.97
C GLY A 148 13.07 -17.42 7.22
N ALA A 149 12.11 -18.03 7.93
CA ALA A 149 10.86 -17.36 8.32
C ALA A 149 11.02 -16.56 9.62
N GLY A 150 11.97 -16.93 10.47
CA GLY A 150 12.15 -16.34 11.80
C GLY A 150 10.83 -16.35 12.57
N LEU A 151 10.38 -15.16 12.97
CA LEU A 151 9.17 -14.93 13.76
C LEU A 151 7.92 -14.66 12.90
N HIS A 152 7.99 -14.88 11.59
CA HIS A 152 6.89 -14.57 10.68
C HIS A 152 5.70 -15.54 10.90
N PRO A 153 4.47 -15.03 11.15
CA PRO A 153 3.34 -15.85 11.57
C PRO A 153 2.82 -16.80 10.47
N HIS A 154 2.91 -16.40 9.21
CA HIS A 154 2.39 -17.15 8.07
C HIS A 154 3.48 -17.33 7.00
N PRO A 155 4.46 -18.22 7.23
CA PRO A 155 5.65 -18.31 6.38
C PRO A 155 5.39 -18.93 5.00
N ARG A 156 4.28 -19.65 4.86
CA ARG A 156 3.86 -20.27 3.60
C ARG A 156 3.14 -19.25 2.71
N PRO A 157 3.38 -19.24 1.39
CA PRO A 157 2.62 -18.41 0.46
C PRO A 157 1.12 -18.65 0.59
N ASP A 158 0.35 -17.56 0.71
CA ASP A 158 -1.10 -17.63 0.75
C ASP A 158 -1.65 -17.92 -0.66
N ARG A 159 -2.52 -18.93 -0.77
CA ARG A 159 -3.10 -19.37 -2.05
C ARG A 159 -3.93 -18.29 -2.75
N ARG A 160 -4.44 -17.31 -2.00
CA ARG A 160 -5.22 -16.18 -2.53
C ARG A 160 -4.33 -15.12 -3.18
N PHE A 161 -3.07 -14.97 -2.76
CA PHE A 161 -2.20 -13.88 -3.18
C PHE A 161 -1.06 -14.41 -4.06
N ARG A 162 -1.34 -14.48 -5.36
CA ARG A 162 -0.52 -15.13 -6.39
C ARG A 162 0.02 -14.13 -7.42
N LEU A 163 0.98 -13.31 -7.00
CA LEU A 163 1.68 -12.39 -7.92
C LEU A 163 2.64 -13.10 -8.88
N ASP A 164 2.91 -14.40 -8.66
CA ASP A 164 3.54 -15.29 -9.66
C ASP A 164 2.69 -15.50 -10.90
N LEU A 165 1.37 -15.40 -10.77
CA LEU A 165 0.43 -15.40 -11.88
C LEU A 165 0.13 -13.99 -12.40
N HIS A 166 0.58 -12.94 -11.71
CA HIS A 166 0.31 -11.53 -12.04
C HIS A 166 1.61 -10.74 -12.12
N ARG A 167 2.59 -11.26 -12.86
CA ARG A 167 3.92 -10.63 -12.99
C ARG A 167 3.86 -9.22 -13.55
N HIS A 168 2.86 -8.89 -14.37
CA HIS A 168 2.62 -7.55 -14.90
C HIS A 168 2.42 -6.47 -13.82
N LEU A 169 2.18 -6.86 -12.56
CA LEU A 169 2.03 -5.94 -11.43
C LEU A 169 3.37 -5.58 -10.75
N TRP A 170 4.50 -6.14 -11.19
CA TRP A 170 5.82 -5.87 -10.58
C TRP A 170 7.04 -6.14 -11.50
N ASP A 171 6.93 -6.99 -12.51
CA ASP A 171 8.01 -7.36 -13.45
C ASP A 171 7.93 -6.47 -14.70
N VAL A 172 8.95 -5.63 -14.91
CA VAL A 172 9.00 -4.66 -16.01
C VAL A 172 8.81 -5.30 -17.38
N ARG A 173 9.27 -6.54 -17.56
CA ARG A 173 9.14 -7.28 -18.84
C ARG A 173 7.70 -7.69 -19.15
N ARG A 174 6.85 -7.74 -18.12
CA ARG A 174 5.48 -8.25 -18.20
C ARG A 174 4.44 -7.14 -18.03
N VAL A 175 4.86 -5.91 -17.72
CA VAL A 175 3.98 -4.74 -17.56
C VAL A 175 3.09 -4.53 -18.79
N GLY A 176 3.55 -4.85 -20.00
CA GLY A 176 2.74 -4.76 -21.21
C GLY A 176 1.46 -5.61 -21.19
N GLU A 177 1.39 -6.67 -20.39
CA GLU A 177 0.16 -7.47 -20.23
C GLU A 177 -0.92 -6.75 -19.42
N LEU A 178 -0.57 -5.66 -18.72
CA LEU A 178 -1.47 -5.00 -17.78
C LEU A 178 -2.74 -4.52 -18.48
N GLY A 179 -2.66 -3.96 -19.70
CA GLY A 179 -3.83 -3.51 -20.46
C GLY A 179 -4.83 -4.64 -20.78
N GLU A 180 -4.34 -5.76 -21.31
CA GLU A 180 -5.16 -6.95 -21.58
C GLU A 180 -5.75 -7.51 -20.28
N ARG A 181 -4.91 -7.69 -19.27
CA ARG A 181 -5.27 -8.42 -18.04
C ARG A 181 -6.09 -7.60 -17.04
N SER A 182 -6.09 -6.28 -17.16
CA SER A 182 -6.97 -5.40 -16.38
C SER A 182 -8.28 -5.06 -17.09
N GLY A 183 -8.47 -5.50 -18.34
CA GLY A 183 -9.65 -5.15 -19.15
C GLY A 183 -9.63 -3.70 -19.65
N ALA A 184 -8.45 -3.10 -19.82
CA ALA A 184 -8.32 -1.70 -20.26
C ALA A 184 -8.84 -1.48 -21.69
N GLY A 185 -8.74 -2.48 -22.56
CA GLY A 185 -9.30 -2.41 -23.92
C GLY A 185 -10.80 -2.12 -23.95
N ARG A 186 -11.57 -2.70 -23.02
CA ARG A 186 -13.02 -2.46 -22.90
C ARG A 186 -13.35 -1.07 -22.37
N TRP A 187 -12.46 -0.50 -21.56
CA TRP A 187 -12.57 0.87 -21.07
C TRP A 187 -12.42 1.87 -22.22
N LEU A 188 -11.45 1.68 -23.12
CA LEU A 188 -11.28 2.53 -24.31
C LEU A 188 -12.48 2.44 -25.28
N THR A 189 -13.13 1.28 -25.36
CA THR A 189 -14.29 1.07 -26.24
C THR A 189 -15.63 1.43 -25.58
N GLY A 190 -15.64 1.92 -24.33
CA GLY A 190 -16.86 2.32 -23.61
C GLY A 190 -17.87 1.19 -23.38
N SER A 191 -17.42 -0.06 -23.39
CA SER A 191 -18.30 -1.22 -23.23
C SER A 191 -18.34 -1.63 -21.76
N ASP A 192 -19.45 -1.35 -21.08
CA ASP A 192 -19.64 -1.80 -19.70
C ASP A 192 -19.67 -3.34 -19.63
N PRO A 193 -19.07 -3.94 -18.58
CA PRO A 193 -19.12 -5.38 -18.43
C PRO A 193 -20.56 -5.84 -18.23
N PRO A 194 -20.96 -7.02 -18.75
CA PRO A 194 -22.29 -7.56 -18.49
C PRO A 194 -22.42 -7.87 -16.98
N VAL A 195 -23.18 -7.02 -16.29
CA VAL A 195 -23.45 -7.14 -14.84
C VAL A 195 -24.33 -8.36 -14.53
N ASP A 196 -25.00 -8.91 -15.55
CA ASP A 196 -25.94 -10.03 -15.47
C ASP A 196 -25.29 -11.41 -15.22
N ALA A 197 -23.96 -11.48 -15.09
CA ALA A 197 -23.24 -12.74 -14.89
C ALA A 197 -23.22 -13.23 -13.43
N ILE A 198 -23.50 -12.37 -12.45
CA ILE A 198 -23.56 -12.76 -11.02
C ILE A 198 -25.02 -13.03 -10.63
N PRO A 199 -25.34 -14.15 -9.95
CA PRO A 199 -26.70 -14.41 -9.50
C PRO A 199 -27.25 -13.28 -8.59
N PRO A 200 -28.51 -12.83 -8.80
CA PRO A 200 -29.11 -11.77 -7.99
C PRO A 200 -29.11 -12.11 -6.50
N GLY A 201 -28.82 -11.12 -5.63
CA GLY A 201 -28.88 -11.26 -4.17
C GLY A 201 -27.64 -11.86 -3.50
N VAL A 202 -26.68 -12.41 -4.26
CA VAL A 202 -25.44 -12.99 -3.70
C VAL A 202 -24.41 -11.91 -3.35
N VAL A 203 -24.41 -10.82 -4.11
CA VAL A 203 -23.59 -9.64 -3.87
C VAL A 203 -24.51 -8.42 -3.84
N ALA A 204 -24.48 -7.67 -2.75
CA ALA A 204 -25.32 -6.48 -2.59
C ALA A 204 -25.00 -5.40 -3.65
N GLU A 205 -23.75 -5.29 -4.08
CA GLU A 205 -23.29 -4.35 -5.11
C GLU A 205 -22.15 -4.98 -5.94
N PRO A 206 -22.39 -5.40 -7.20
CA PRO A 206 -21.37 -6.03 -8.05
C PRO A 206 -20.33 -5.04 -8.59
N SER A 207 -20.46 -3.74 -8.31
CA SER A 207 -19.54 -2.73 -8.81
C SER A 207 -18.10 -2.90 -8.33
N GLY A 208 -17.17 -2.59 -9.23
CA GLY A 208 -15.73 -2.76 -9.04
C GLY A 208 -15.25 -4.22 -9.08
N LEU A 209 -16.12 -5.18 -9.41
CA LEU A 209 -15.72 -6.56 -9.71
C LEU A 209 -15.30 -6.68 -11.17
N ALA A 210 -14.25 -7.45 -11.43
CA ALA A 210 -13.72 -7.67 -12.78
C ALA A 210 -14.23 -9.01 -13.34
N VAL A 211 -15.55 -9.18 -13.36
CA VAL A 211 -16.22 -10.45 -13.69
C VAL A 211 -15.87 -10.93 -15.09
N ASP A 212 -15.72 -10.00 -16.02
CA ASP A 212 -15.40 -10.23 -17.43
C ASP A 212 -14.06 -10.94 -17.65
N ARG A 213 -13.10 -10.80 -16.73
CA ARG A 213 -11.80 -11.47 -16.81
C ARG A 213 -11.68 -12.72 -15.95
N TRP A 214 -12.65 -13.02 -15.09
CA TRP A 214 -12.52 -14.14 -14.14
C TRP A 214 -12.28 -15.48 -14.86
N ALA A 215 -12.90 -15.69 -16.02
CA ALA A 215 -12.73 -16.93 -16.78
C ALA A 215 -11.29 -17.11 -17.31
N ALA A 216 -10.72 -16.07 -17.93
CA ALA A 216 -9.35 -16.10 -18.43
C ALA A 216 -8.33 -16.29 -17.30
N GLU A 217 -8.55 -15.62 -16.17
CA GLU A 217 -7.71 -15.71 -14.97
C GLU A 217 -7.82 -17.06 -14.28
N ALA A 218 -9.02 -17.65 -14.23
CA ALA A 218 -9.24 -19.00 -13.73
C ALA A 218 -8.51 -20.04 -14.59
N ALA A 219 -8.55 -19.90 -15.91
CA ALA A 219 -7.84 -20.81 -16.82
C ALA A 219 -6.31 -20.77 -16.59
N LEU A 220 -5.74 -19.59 -16.34
CA LEU A 220 -4.32 -19.45 -15.97
C LEU A 220 -4.01 -20.13 -14.63
N LEU A 221 -4.88 -19.96 -13.62
CA LEU A 221 -4.73 -20.62 -12.32
C LEU A 221 -4.77 -22.14 -12.46
N LEU A 222 -5.78 -22.70 -13.14
CA LEU A 222 -5.96 -24.14 -13.29
C LEU A 222 -4.76 -24.78 -13.99
N ARG A 223 -4.25 -24.15 -15.06
CA ARG A 223 -3.01 -24.59 -15.72
C ARG A 223 -1.81 -24.57 -14.78
N ALA A 224 -1.68 -23.53 -13.95
CA ALA A 224 -0.55 -23.41 -13.01
C ALA A 224 -0.62 -24.38 -11.81
N GLU A 225 -1.82 -24.86 -11.47
CA GLU A 225 -2.04 -25.89 -10.45
C GLU A 225 -2.04 -27.31 -11.02
N GLY A 226 -2.04 -27.47 -12.35
CA GLY A 226 -2.19 -28.78 -13.00
C GLY A 226 -3.53 -29.44 -12.70
N SER A 227 -4.59 -28.65 -12.48
CA SER A 227 -5.91 -29.16 -12.09
C SER A 227 -6.72 -29.54 -13.33
N ALA A 228 -7.29 -30.75 -13.31
CA ALA A 228 -8.23 -31.23 -14.32
C ALA A 228 -9.68 -30.76 -14.06
N ASP A 229 -9.96 -30.25 -12.85
CA ASP A 229 -11.28 -29.70 -12.52
C ASP A 229 -11.43 -28.31 -13.15
N GLY A 230 -12.52 -28.06 -13.87
CA GLY A 230 -12.84 -26.75 -14.47
C GLY A 230 -13.32 -25.68 -13.50
N VAL A 231 -13.25 -25.92 -12.18
CA VAL A 231 -13.92 -25.10 -11.16
C VAL A 231 -12.91 -24.40 -10.24
N VAL A 232 -13.12 -23.10 -10.03
CA VAL A 232 -12.34 -22.28 -9.08
C VAL A 232 -13.26 -21.56 -8.10
N THR A 233 -12.76 -21.26 -6.91
CA THR A 233 -13.46 -20.45 -5.91
C THR A 233 -13.11 -18.96 -6.06
N VAL A 234 -14.11 -18.10 -6.27
CA VAL A 234 -13.95 -16.64 -6.23
C VAL A 234 -14.30 -16.13 -4.84
N ARG A 235 -13.33 -15.56 -4.12
CA ARG A 235 -13.52 -15.05 -2.76
C ARG A 235 -13.60 -13.53 -2.73
N LEU A 236 -14.81 -12.99 -2.58
CA LEU A 236 -15.03 -11.55 -2.51
C LEU A 236 -14.82 -11.01 -1.08
N THR A 237 -15.35 -11.71 -0.08
CA THR A 237 -15.16 -11.35 1.35
C THR A 237 -14.85 -12.58 2.19
N THR A 238 -14.88 -12.47 3.52
CA THR A 238 -14.83 -13.64 4.42
C THR A 238 -16.10 -14.48 4.35
N ARG A 239 -17.24 -13.84 4.04
CA ARG A 239 -18.59 -14.43 4.04
C ARG A 239 -19.16 -14.70 2.65
N CYS A 240 -18.69 -13.99 1.63
CA CYS A 240 -19.15 -14.15 0.25
C CYS A 240 -18.10 -14.89 -0.59
N ARG A 241 -18.50 -16.05 -1.13
CA ARG A 241 -17.70 -16.93 -1.98
C ARG A 241 -18.58 -17.46 -3.10
N LEU A 242 -18.04 -17.46 -4.31
CA LEU A 242 -18.69 -17.98 -5.50
C LEU A 242 -17.87 -19.15 -6.05
N ALA A 243 -18.53 -20.08 -6.72
CA ALA A 243 -17.88 -21.06 -7.58
C ALA A 243 -17.98 -20.56 -9.03
N LEU A 244 -16.85 -20.61 -9.73
CA LEU A 244 -16.77 -20.30 -11.15
C LEU A 244 -16.39 -21.60 -11.86
N ASP A 245 -17.33 -22.12 -12.63
CA ASP A 245 -17.15 -23.30 -13.48
C ASP A 245 -16.93 -22.83 -14.92
N LEU A 246 -15.78 -23.18 -15.48
CA LEU A 246 -15.44 -22.86 -16.86
C LEU A 246 -16.14 -23.78 -17.88
N GLY A 247 -16.82 -24.84 -17.42
CA GLY A 247 -17.41 -25.86 -18.27
C GLY A 247 -16.36 -26.73 -18.95
N THR A 248 -16.84 -27.71 -19.73
CA THR A 248 -16.03 -28.39 -20.76
C THR A 248 -15.96 -27.49 -22.00
N GLN A 249 -14.97 -27.69 -22.88
CA GLN A 249 -14.73 -26.85 -24.07
C GLN A 249 -15.98 -26.65 -24.97
N ASP A 250 -17.01 -27.48 -24.84
CA ASP A 250 -18.26 -27.43 -25.61
C ASP A 250 -19.32 -26.44 -25.09
N VAL A 251 -19.22 -25.91 -23.86
CA VAL A 251 -20.18 -24.92 -23.32
C VAL A 251 -19.52 -23.55 -23.26
N SER A 252 -19.92 -22.64 -24.16
CA SER A 252 -19.21 -21.37 -24.43
C SER A 252 -19.33 -20.28 -23.34
N THR A 253 -19.99 -20.53 -22.20
CA THR A 253 -20.14 -19.53 -21.14
C THR A 253 -19.81 -20.07 -19.75
N PRO A 254 -18.93 -19.37 -19.00
CA PRO A 254 -18.62 -19.76 -17.63
C PRO A 254 -19.85 -19.60 -16.73
N ARG A 255 -20.08 -20.56 -15.83
CA ARG A 255 -21.20 -20.54 -14.88
C ARG A 255 -20.70 -20.06 -13.51
N ILE A 256 -21.37 -19.04 -12.98
CA ILE A 256 -21.12 -18.52 -11.62
C ILE A 256 -22.25 -18.98 -10.71
N THR A 257 -21.90 -19.64 -9.61
CA THR A 257 -22.86 -20.11 -8.59
C THR A 257 -22.38 -19.77 -7.19
N GLU A 258 -23.25 -19.89 -6.18
CA GLU A 258 -22.82 -19.82 -4.79
C GLU A 258 -21.85 -20.96 -4.45
N SER A 259 -20.77 -20.64 -3.75
CA SER A 259 -19.83 -21.65 -3.28
C SER A 259 -20.46 -22.47 -2.15
N PRO A 260 -20.25 -23.79 -2.10
CA PRO A 260 -20.62 -24.60 -0.95
C PRO A 260 -20.00 -24.07 0.36
N PRO A 261 -20.63 -24.31 1.53
CA PRO A 261 -20.08 -23.95 2.84
C PRO A 261 -18.68 -24.54 3.05
N ARG A 262 -17.88 -23.89 3.92
CA ARG A 262 -16.54 -24.38 4.27
C ARG A 262 -16.63 -25.80 4.83
N GLY A 263 -15.83 -26.72 4.27
CA GLY A 263 -15.74 -28.11 4.73
C GLY A 263 -16.57 -29.10 3.91
N CYS A 264 -17.48 -28.64 3.04
CA CYS A 264 -18.32 -29.51 2.19
C CYS A 264 -17.84 -29.59 0.72
N SER A 265 -16.71 -28.96 0.38
CA SER A 265 -16.22 -28.84 -0.99
C SER A 265 -14.86 -29.53 -1.18
N ARG A 266 -14.71 -30.16 -2.35
CA ARG A 266 -13.40 -30.50 -2.94
C ARG A 266 -12.54 -29.23 -2.92
N ALA A 267 -11.25 -29.34 -2.60
CA ALA A 267 -10.39 -28.17 -2.37
C ALA A 267 -10.04 -27.43 -3.67
N TRP A 268 -11.03 -26.76 -4.29
CA TRP A 268 -10.85 -26.01 -5.52
C TRP A 268 -9.82 -24.89 -5.35
N PRO A 269 -9.01 -24.62 -6.38
CA PRO A 269 -8.12 -23.46 -6.39
C PRO A 269 -8.91 -22.17 -6.15
N VAL A 270 -8.30 -21.22 -5.45
CA VAL A 270 -8.91 -19.92 -5.16
C VAL A 270 -8.41 -18.92 -6.20
N LEU A 271 -9.34 -18.25 -6.88
CA LEU A 271 -9.01 -17.20 -7.83
C LEU A 271 -8.17 -16.11 -7.13
N PRO A 272 -7.01 -15.71 -7.69
CA PRO A 272 -6.14 -14.73 -7.05
C PRO A 272 -6.85 -13.40 -6.80
N ASP A 273 -6.56 -12.76 -5.66
CA ASP A 273 -7.18 -11.50 -5.26
C ASP A 273 -7.06 -10.42 -6.34
N ALA A 274 -5.87 -10.35 -6.96
CA ALA A 274 -5.52 -9.42 -8.03
C ALA A 274 -6.37 -9.57 -9.30
N ALA A 275 -7.10 -10.69 -9.47
CA ALA A 275 -8.02 -10.95 -10.57
C ALA A 275 -9.49 -10.62 -10.22
N THR A 276 -9.84 -10.53 -8.93
CA THR A 276 -11.24 -10.45 -8.49
C THR A 276 -11.90 -9.09 -8.74
N ARG A 277 -11.15 -8.00 -8.61
CA ARG A 277 -11.65 -6.62 -8.68
C ARG A 277 -10.99 -5.84 -9.80
N VAL A 278 -11.62 -4.78 -10.28
CA VAL A 278 -11.02 -3.89 -11.27
C VAL A 278 -9.69 -3.33 -10.72
N LEU A 279 -8.72 -3.12 -11.61
CA LEU A 279 -7.43 -2.55 -11.25
C LEU A 279 -7.65 -1.14 -10.63
N PRO A 280 -7.03 -0.82 -9.48
CA PRO A 280 -7.21 0.46 -8.82
C PRO A 280 -6.94 1.67 -9.72
N ASP A 281 -5.92 1.59 -10.59
CA ASP A 281 -5.60 2.64 -11.55
C ASP A 281 -6.77 2.93 -12.51
N LEU A 282 -7.43 1.88 -13.02
CA LEU A 282 -8.60 2.02 -13.89
C LEU A 282 -9.82 2.56 -13.14
N GLU A 283 -10.03 2.15 -11.89
CA GLU A 283 -11.13 2.68 -11.05
C GLU A 283 -10.97 4.18 -10.82
N LEU A 284 -9.76 4.64 -10.47
CA LEU A 284 -9.47 6.05 -10.23
C LEU A 284 -9.56 6.91 -11.50
N LEU A 285 -9.06 6.39 -12.65
CA LEU A 285 -9.18 7.07 -13.94
C LEU A 285 -10.64 7.21 -14.39
N ARG A 286 -11.44 6.13 -14.28
CA ARG A 286 -12.88 6.16 -14.62
C ARG A 286 -13.64 7.17 -13.78
N ALA A 287 -13.29 7.30 -12.50
CA ALA A 287 -13.90 8.27 -11.60
C ALA A 287 -13.37 9.71 -11.77
N GLY A 288 -12.36 9.94 -12.63
CA GLY A 288 -11.75 11.26 -12.83
C GLY A 288 -10.98 11.78 -11.61
N LEU A 289 -10.62 10.90 -10.67
CA LEU A 289 -9.90 11.27 -9.44
C LEU A 289 -8.38 11.43 -9.67
N ILE A 290 -7.89 10.83 -10.75
CA ILE A 290 -6.52 10.98 -11.24
C ILE A 290 -6.55 11.13 -12.75
N ASP A 291 -5.54 11.80 -13.28
CA ASP A 291 -5.19 11.80 -14.71
C ASP A 291 -4.09 10.76 -14.99
N ALA A 292 -3.70 10.68 -16.25
CA ALA A 292 -2.63 9.81 -16.71
C ALA A 292 -1.25 10.18 -16.14
N ASP A 293 -0.99 11.44 -15.83
CA ASP A 293 0.29 11.92 -15.28
C ASP A 293 0.48 11.53 -13.81
N ARG A 294 -0.62 11.31 -13.09
CA ARG A 294 -0.63 10.72 -11.74
C ARG A 294 -0.55 9.20 -11.74
N LEU A 295 -0.39 8.55 -12.89
CA LEU A 295 -0.12 7.11 -12.96
C LEU A 295 1.35 6.79 -12.67
N HIS A 296 1.58 5.58 -12.19
CA HIS A 296 2.95 5.04 -12.22
C HIS A 296 3.41 4.98 -13.69
N PRO A 297 4.61 5.44 -14.08
CA PRO A 297 5.03 5.54 -15.49
C PRO A 297 4.90 4.21 -16.27
N LEU A 298 5.29 3.09 -15.65
CA LEU A 298 5.08 1.76 -16.22
C LEU A 298 3.59 1.43 -16.48
N VAL A 299 2.70 1.79 -15.56
CA VAL A 299 1.24 1.60 -15.72
C VAL A 299 0.70 2.53 -16.81
N ALA A 300 1.11 3.80 -16.81
CA ALA A 300 0.75 4.76 -17.84
C ALA A 300 1.10 4.22 -19.24
N SER A 301 2.34 3.76 -19.42
CA SER A 301 2.81 3.22 -20.70
C SER A 301 2.05 1.98 -21.17
N ALA A 302 1.50 1.18 -20.24
CA ALA A 302 0.76 -0.03 -20.57
C ALA A 302 -0.74 0.22 -20.80
N LEU A 303 -1.33 1.18 -20.09
CA LEU A 303 -2.75 1.51 -20.21
C LEU A 303 -3.04 2.53 -21.31
N LEU A 304 -2.11 3.46 -21.52
CA LEU A 304 -2.25 4.61 -22.41
C LEU A 304 -0.97 4.78 -23.25
N PRO A 305 -0.73 3.91 -24.26
CA PRO A 305 0.51 3.91 -25.04
C PRO A 305 0.80 5.22 -25.77
N ASP A 306 -0.27 5.94 -26.16
CA ASP A 306 -0.17 7.23 -26.86
C ASP A 306 -0.01 8.43 -25.91
N HIS A 307 -0.11 8.21 -24.58
CA HIS A 307 0.07 9.27 -23.60
C HIS A 307 1.53 9.70 -23.55
N ARG A 308 1.77 10.96 -23.89
CA ARG A 308 3.06 11.61 -23.65
C ARG A 308 2.98 12.30 -22.31
N PRO A 309 3.85 11.99 -21.35
CA PRO A 309 3.84 12.67 -20.06
C PRO A 309 3.98 14.18 -20.32
N ALA A 310 3.11 14.97 -19.71
CA ALA A 310 3.37 16.40 -19.61
C ALA A 310 4.72 16.55 -18.90
N GLY A 311 5.67 17.26 -19.50
CA GLY A 311 6.98 17.50 -18.90
C GLY A 311 6.78 17.95 -17.44
N THR A 312 7.54 17.35 -16.52
CA THR A 312 7.36 17.53 -15.08
C THR A 312 7.22 19.00 -14.73
N THR A 313 5.98 19.47 -14.53
CA THR A 313 5.76 20.73 -13.86
C THR A 313 6.24 20.50 -12.45
N ARG A 314 7.45 20.99 -12.16
CA ARG A 314 7.91 21.25 -10.81
C ARG A 314 6.71 21.87 -10.08
N SER A 315 6.27 21.22 -9.01
CA SER A 315 5.49 21.89 -7.98
C SER A 315 6.17 23.24 -7.73
N PRO A 316 5.43 24.36 -7.64
CA PRO A 316 6.05 25.64 -7.37
C PRO A 316 6.85 25.49 -6.08
N ASP A 317 8.17 25.54 -6.25
CA ASP A 317 9.15 25.66 -5.20
C ASP A 317 8.93 27.06 -4.63
N ASN A 318 8.01 27.15 -3.66
CA ASN A 318 7.61 28.45 -3.15
C ASN A 318 8.57 28.86 -2.05
N SER A 319 9.55 29.65 -2.49
CA SER A 319 10.50 30.39 -1.68
C SER A 319 9.81 31.29 -0.65
N GLY A 320 10.31 31.28 0.59
CA GLY A 320 10.09 32.34 1.58
C GLY A 320 9.72 31.86 2.98
N ASN A 321 10.71 31.47 3.78
CA ASN A 321 10.60 30.99 5.17
C ASN A 321 10.10 32.05 6.18
N SER A 322 8.94 32.66 5.95
CA SER A 322 8.26 33.50 6.94
C SER A 322 6.75 33.50 6.77
N ARG A 323 6.02 33.11 7.82
CA ARG A 323 4.53 33.15 7.87
C ARG A 323 4.09 34.55 8.29
N LEU A 324 3.10 35.10 7.59
CA LEU A 324 2.50 36.40 7.95
C LEU A 324 1.25 36.20 8.81
N VAL A 325 1.13 36.96 9.90
CA VAL A 325 0.02 36.91 10.86
C VAL A 325 -0.47 38.33 11.13
N GLU A 326 -1.78 38.52 11.19
CA GLU A 326 -2.38 39.77 11.63
C GLU A 326 -2.41 39.83 13.17
N CYS A 327 -1.65 40.76 13.75
CA CYS A 327 -1.48 40.91 15.19
C CYS A 327 -1.80 42.35 15.57
N ARG A 328 -2.85 42.56 16.37
CA ARG A 328 -3.28 43.88 16.86
C ARG A 328 -3.41 44.95 15.75
N GLY A 329 -3.89 44.55 14.56
CA GLY A 329 -4.11 45.45 13.42
C GLY A 329 -2.89 45.69 12.52
N ALA A 330 -1.75 45.02 12.77
CA ALA A 330 -0.57 45.05 11.91
C ALA A 330 -0.22 43.65 11.37
N ARG A 331 0.47 43.58 10.22
CA ARG A 331 0.96 42.31 9.64
C ARG A 331 2.36 42.02 10.19
N HIS A 332 2.49 40.96 10.98
CA HIS A 332 3.73 40.50 11.59
C HIS A 332 4.26 39.23 10.90
N ARG A 333 5.58 39.05 10.89
CA ARG A 333 6.31 37.91 10.37
C ARG A 333 6.69 36.96 11.48
N ILE A 334 6.50 35.67 11.24
CA ILE A 334 7.00 34.58 12.06
C ILE A 334 8.05 33.84 11.24
N GLY A 335 9.23 33.64 11.80
CA GLY A 335 10.33 32.89 11.18
C GLY A 335 11.02 31.98 12.19
N VAL A 336 11.97 31.19 11.72
CA VAL A 336 12.81 30.36 12.59
C VAL A 336 14.11 31.09 12.91
N VAL A 337 14.45 31.17 14.19
CA VAL A 337 15.74 31.64 14.70
C VAL A 337 16.25 30.58 15.68
N ASP A 338 17.45 30.05 15.44
CA ASP A 338 18.08 29.00 16.26
C ASP A 338 17.18 27.78 16.52
N GLY A 339 16.42 27.37 15.50
CA GLY A 339 15.49 26.25 15.60
C GLY A 339 14.24 26.53 16.42
N VAL A 340 13.91 27.79 16.71
CA VAL A 340 12.67 28.16 17.40
C VAL A 340 11.84 29.07 16.50
N LEU A 341 10.54 28.81 16.40
CA LEU A 341 9.61 29.75 15.77
C LEU A 341 9.50 31.01 16.64
N VAL A 342 9.94 32.14 16.08
CA VAL A 342 9.99 33.44 16.76
C VAL A 342 9.15 34.45 15.96
N PRO A 343 8.32 35.26 16.64
CA PRO A 343 7.72 36.41 16.00
C PRO A 343 8.79 37.49 15.79
N LEU A 344 9.20 37.71 14.54
CA LEU A 344 10.33 38.57 14.18
C LEU A 344 10.07 40.05 14.43
N ASP A 345 8.80 40.44 14.47
CA ASP A 345 8.37 41.84 14.60
C ASP A 345 7.97 42.22 16.05
N HIS A 346 8.34 41.40 17.04
CA HIS A 346 8.14 41.68 18.47
C HIS A 346 9.46 41.74 19.24
N HIS A 347 9.56 42.65 20.22
CA HIS A 347 10.74 42.72 21.09
C HIS A 347 10.72 41.58 22.13
N PRO A 348 11.87 40.98 22.51
CA PRO A 348 11.90 39.87 23.48
C PRO A 348 11.21 40.18 24.82
N ASP A 349 11.31 41.41 25.32
CA ASP A 349 10.65 41.83 26.57
C ASP A 349 9.13 41.88 26.43
N GLU A 350 8.63 42.24 25.25
CA GLU A 350 7.19 42.22 24.95
C GLU A 350 6.69 40.78 24.96
N ILE A 351 7.41 39.87 24.31
CA ILE A 351 7.07 38.44 24.30
C ILE A 351 7.07 37.87 25.71
N ARG A 352 8.10 38.15 26.53
CA ARG A 352 8.18 37.66 27.90
C ARG A 352 7.01 38.16 28.76
N ARG A 353 6.63 39.43 28.63
CA ARG A 353 5.46 39.99 29.33
C ARG A 353 4.17 39.28 28.92
N GLU A 354 3.99 39.04 27.63
CA GLU A 354 2.79 38.37 27.10
C GLU A 354 2.73 36.90 27.52
N GLU A 355 3.86 36.18 27.52
CA GLU A 355 3.94 34.80 28.04
C GLU A 355 3.58 34.72 29.54
N LEU A 356 4.00 35.70 30.35
CA LEU A 356 3.61 35.79 31.76
C LEU A 356 2.10 36.06 31.93
N LEU A 357 1.52 36.92 31.10
CA LEU A 357 0.08 37.19 31.11
C LEU A 357 -0.72 35.92 30.75
N VAL A 358 -0.25 35.15 29.77
CA VAL A 358 -0.84 33.86 29.39
C VAL A 358 -0.79 32.86 30.55
N ALA A 359 0.34 32.76 31.24
CA ALA A 359 0.48 31.88 32.41
C ALA A 359 -0.50 32.23 33.55
N LEU A 360 -0.92 33.50 33.64
CA LEU A 360 -1.92 34.00 34.59
C LEU A 360 -3.38 33.92 34.06
N GLY A 361 -3.61 33.25 32.93
CA GLY A 361 -4.93 33.06 32.34
C GLY A 361 -5.35 34.11 31.30
N GLY A 362 -4.44 35.00 30.90
CA GLY A 362 -4.65 35.98 29.84
C GLY A 362 -4.70 35.35 28.44
N THR A 363 -5.37 36.04 27.51
CA THR A 363 -5.42 35.60 26.10
C THR A 363 -4.09 35.93 25.39
N PRO A 364 -3.41 34.95 24.77
CA PRO A 364 -2.14 35.19 24.07
C PRO A 364 -2.31 36.10 22.85
N LEU A 365 -1.24 36.78 22.46
CA LEU A 365 -1.14 37.49 21.18
C LEU A 365 -1.43 36.55 19.98
N PRO A 366 -2.06 37.04 18.89
CA PRO A 366 -2.25 36.25 17.67
C PRO A 366 -0.97 35.60 17.13
N CYS A 367 0.18 36.28 17.18
CA CYS A 367 1.47 35.68 16.80
C CYS A 367 1.85 34.48 17.68
N LEU A 368 1.66 34.58 19.01
CA LEU A 368 1.95 33.50 19.94
C LEU A 368 0.93 32.35 19.81
N GLN A 369 -0.34 32.66 19.52
CA GLN A 369 -1.38 31.68 19.21
C GLN A 369 -1.05 30.87 17.96
N VAL A 370 -0.56 31.52 16.90
CA VAL A 370 -0.18 30.83 15.66
C VAL A 370 1.05 29.94 15.88
N ILE A 371 2.06 30.40 16.63
CA ILE A 371 3.23 29.58 16.97
C ILE A 371 2.80 28.37 17.80
N ASP A 372 1.99 28.58 18.82
CA ASP A 372 1.50 27.51 19.70
C ASP A 372 0.60 26.51 18.94
N GLY A 373 -0.28 27.01 18.08
CA GLY A 373 -1.12 26.21 17.18
C GLY A 373 -0.28 25.37 16.22
N ALA A 374 0.76 25.94 15.61
CA ALA A 374 1.66 25.23 14.71
C ALA A 374 2.40 24.05 15.40
N HIS A 375 2.69 24.17 16.71
CA HIS A 375 3.29 23.09 17.49
C HIS A 375 2.26 22.05 17.96
N ARG A 376 1.07 22.47 18.39
CA ARG A 376 0.09 21.58 19.03
C ARG A 376 -0.87 20.90 18.04
N HIS A 377 -1.28 21.61 16.99
CA HIS A 377 -2.22 21.14 15.98
C HIS A 377 -1.81 21.67 14.59
N PRO A 378 -0.66 21.22 14.06
CA PRO A 378 -0.29 21.64 12.72
C PRO A 378 -1.40 21.23 11.75
N GLU A 379 -1.84 22.16 10.92
CA GLU A 379 -2.86 21.96 9.88
C GLU A 379 -2.51 20.77 8.95
N SER A 380 -1.21 20.43 8.84
CA SER A 380 -0.68 19.28 8.10
C SER A 380 -0.55 17.99 8.92
N LEU A 381 -0.95 17.93 10.20
CA LEU A 381 -0.74 16.77 11.08
C LEU A 381 -1.37 15.49 10.51
N VAL A 382 -2.54 15.62 9.87
CA VAL A 382 -3.23 14.50 9.24
C VAL A 382 -2.39 13.90 8.12
N ASP A 383 -1.78 14.74 7.28
CA ASP A 383 -0.94 14.31 6.16
C ASP A 383 0.42 13.81 6.63
N VAL A 384 1.02 14.46 7.64
CA VAL A 384 2.25 13.99 8.29
C VAL A 384 2.01 12.60 8.86
N ARG A 385 0.91 12.40 9.60
CA ARG A 385 0.54 11.09 10.14
C ARG A 385 0.28 10.07 9.03
N ALA A 386 -0.44 10.45 7.97
CA ALA A 386 -0.66 9.57 6.83
C ALA A 386 0.68 9.14 6.19
N ARG A 387 1.59 10.09 5.95
CA ARG A 387 2.95 9.81 5.47
C ARG A 387 3.67 8.85 6.40
N LEU A 388 3.71 9.11 7.71
CA LEU A 388 4.35 8.25 8.70
C LEU A 388 3.72 6.84 8.76
N ASP A 389 2.39 6.73 8.71
CA ASP A 389 1.67 5.47 8.65
C ASP A 389 2.02 4.68 7.38
N HIS A 390 2.23 5.36 6.25
CA HIS A 390 2.72 4.78 5.01
C HIS A 390 4.26 4.60 4.95
N GLY A 391 4.96 4.91 6.05
CA GLY A 391 6.41 4.81 6.20
C GLY A 391 7.22 5.92 5.53
N ASP A 392 6.55 6.96 5.05
CA ASP A 392 7.14 8.10 4.37
C ASP A 392 7.70 9.13 5.32
N THR A 393 8.74 8.72 6.04
CA THR A 393 9.43 9.58 7.00
C THR A 393 10.08 10.79 6.32
N ALA A 394 10.65 10.62 5.13
CA ALA A 394 11.26 11.74 4.39
C ALA A 394 10.21 12.77 3.99
N GLY A 395 9.09 12.35 3.39
CA GLY A 395 8.00 13.27 3.06
C GLY A 395 7.33 13.87 4.30
N ALA A 396 7.21 13.11 5.39
CA ALA A 396 6.69 13.60 6.65
C ALA A 396 7.59 14.71 7.24
N LEU A 397 8.91 14.49 7.27
CA LEU A 397 9.87 15.49 7.74
C LEU A 397 9.89 16.72 6.83
N ALA A 398 9.89 16.54 5.51
CA ALA A 398 9.82 17.67 4.57
C ALA A 398 8.53 18.49 4.76
N ALA A 399 7.39 17.85 5.05
CA ALA A 399 6.14 18.55 5.35
C ALA A 399 6.21 19.31 6.69
N VAL A 400 6.92 18.79 7.69
CA VAL A 400 7.16 19.47 8.97
C VAL A 400 8.11 20.64 8.78
N GLU A 401 9.22 20.45 8.08
CA GLU A 401 10.21 21.49 7.76
C GLU A 401 9.58 22.62 6.93
N SER A 402 8.72 22.29 5.97
CA SER A 402 7.98 23.30 5.20
C SER A 402 7.01 24.11 6.06
N LEU A 403 6.45 23.51 7.12
CA LEU A 403 5.47 24.18 7.98
C LEU A 403 6.14 25.02 9.06
N LEU A 404 7.16 24.46 9.70
CA LEU A 404 7.76 24.99 10.92
C LEU A 404 9.15 25.58 10.68
N GLY A 405 9.70 25.43 9.47
CA GLY A 405 11.06 25.77 9.08
C GLY A 405 12.08 24.67 9.40
N PRO A 406 13.27 24.71 8.77
CA PRO A 406 14.36 23.79 9.05
C PRO A 406 14.88 23.97 10.48
N ASP A 407 15.46 22.92 11.04
CA ASP A 407 16.07 22.88 12.38
C ASP A 407 15.14 23.19 13.56
N VAL A 408 13.82 23.22 13.36
CA VAL A 408 12.88 23.50 14.44
C VAL A 408 12.94 22.45 15.56
N LEU A 409 13.09 22.90 16.80
CA LEU A 409 13.01 22.07 17.99
C LEU A 409 11.54 21.81 18.34
N LEU A 410 11.12 20.57 18.14
CA LEU A 410 9.74 20.16 18.43
C LEU A 410 9.46 20.15 19.94
N ARG A 411 8.56 21.04 20.36
CA ARG A 411 7.95 21.01 21.69
C ARG A 411 7.13 19.73 21.90
N SER A 412 6.89 19.38 23.15
CA SER A 412 5.97 18.29 23.51
C SER A 412 4.58 18.55 22.94
N GLY A 413 3.97 17.53 22.34
CA GLY A 413 2.68 17.66 21.66
C GLY A 413 2.47 16.58 20.61
N ALA A 414 1.31 16.60 19.97
CA ALA A 414 0.85 15.53 19.07
C ALA A 414 1.83 15.22 17.94
N LEU A 415 2.48 16.23 17.35
CA LEU A 415 3.46 16.02 16.27
C LEU A 415 4.70 15.24 16.76
N ARG A 416 5.25 15.63 17.92
CA ARG A 416 6.39 14.94 18.53
C ARG A 416 6.03 13.50 18.90
N ASP A 417 4.84 13.29 19.46
CA ASP A 417 4.35 11.97 19.86
C ASP A 417 4.22 11.02 18.64
N GLU A 418 3.72 11.53 17.51
CA GLU A 418 3.60 10.75 16.26
C GLU A 418 4.97 10.37 15.68
N LEU A 419 5.94 11.29 15.69
CA LEU A 419 7.31 11.02 15.25
C LEU A 419 8.01 10.00 16.17
N GLU A 420 7.85 10.15 17.49
CA GLU A 420 8.39 9.20 18.46
C GLU A 420 7.74 7.82 18.30
N ALA A 421 6.41 7.76 18.08
CA ALA A 421 5.72 6.51 17.79
C ALA A 421 6.24 5.85 16.51
N ALA A 422 6.49 6.63 15.45
CA ALA A 422 7.11 6.12 14.22
C ALA A 422 8.53 5.57 14.46
N MET A 423 9.34 6.24 15.28
CA MET A 423 10.67 5.76 15.69
C MET A 423 10.58 4.43 16.45
N ARG A 424 9.68 4.33 17.44
CA ARG A 424 9.46 3.09 18.19
C ARG A 424 9.04 1.93 17.28
N ARG A 425 8.17 2.17 16.30
CA ARG A 425 7.79 1.15 15.28
C ARG A 425 8.98 0.68 14.46
N ARG A 426 9.90 1.59 14.08
CA ARG A 426 11.13 1.24 13.35
C ARG A 426 12.08 0.39 14.19
N VAL A 427 12.22 0.68 15.48
CA VAL A 427 13.01 -0.14 16.41
C VAL A 427 12.39 -1.54 16.56
N ALA A 428 11.07 -1.62 16.79
CA ALA A 428 10.37 -2.91 16.90
C ALA A 428 10.58 -3.79 15.66
N HIS A 429 10.60 -3.19 14.48
CA HIS A 429 10.90 -3.90 13.24
C HIS A 429 12.36 -4.36 13.12
N GLY A 430 13.32 -3.54 13.54
CA GLY A 430 14.71 -3.96 13.64
C GLY A 430 14.88 -5.18 14.54
N LEU A 431 14.22 -5.18 15.71
CA LEU A 431 14.19 -6.32 16.63
C LEU A 431 13.53 -7.55 16.01
N PHE A 432 12.41 -7.38 15.30
CA PHE A 432 11.76 -8.45 14.55
C PHE A 432 12.70 -9.09 13.52
N ARG A 433 13.38 -8.28 12.70
CA ARG A 433 14.31 -8.77 11.68
C ARG A 433 15.53 -9.45 12.26
N ALA A 434 15.98 -9.01 13.43
CA ALA A 434 17.08 -9.66 14.16
C ALA A 434 16.65 -10.94 14.90
N GLY A 435 15.35 -11.25 14.96
CA GLY A 435 14.83 -12.39 15.72
C GLY A 435 14.79 -12.18 17.24
N LEU A 436 14.86 -10.94 17.72
CA LEU A 436 15.04 -10.57 19.13
C LEU A 436 13.72 -10.14 19.80
N VAL A 437 12.73 -11.04 19.87
CA VAL A 437 11.44 -10.75 20.53
C VAL A 437 11.46 -11.07 22.02
N GLY A 438 10.86 -10.19 22.82
CA GLY A 438 10.77 -10.29 24.29
C GLY A 438 11.58 -9.25 25.07
N LEU A 439 12.42 -8.45 24.37
CA LEU A 439 13.24 -7.38 24.96
C LEU A 439 12.69 -5.96 24.69
N GLY A 440 11.54 -5.85 24.01
CA GLY A 440 10.86 -4.59 23.72
C GLY A 440 9.71 -4.32 24.70
N PRO A 441 9.31 -3.05 24.89
CA PRO A 441 8.17 -2.73 25.75
C PRO A 441 6.92 -3.48 25.30
N ASN A 442 6.23 -4.07 26.28
CA ASN A 442 4.99 -4.83 26.08
C ASN A 442 4.00 -4.01 25.23
N PRO A 443 3.30 -4.59 24.24
CA PRO A 443 2.29 -3.88 23.45
C PRO A 443 1.05 -3.66 24.32
N ALA A 444 1.13 -2.70 25.23
CA ALA A 444 0.02 -2.20 26.00
C ALA A 444 -0.41 -0.84 25.40
N VAL A 445 -1.71 -0.71 25.14
CA VAL A 445 -2.49 0.55 25.01
C VAL A 445 -2.64 1.20 23.62
N GLN A 446 -1.84 0.92 22.58
CA GLN A 446 -2.07 1.60 21.28
C GLN A 446 -3.28 1.08 20.48
N ASP A 447 -3.72 -0.16 20.69
CA ASP A 447 -4.84 -0.75 19.94
C ASP A 447 -6.23 -0.31 20.47
N SER A 448 -6.28 0.26 21.69
CA SER A 448 -7.53 0.69 22.32
C SER A 448 -8.13 1.97 21.72
N HIS A 449 -7.31 2.86 21.17
CA HIS A 449 -7.82 4.13 20.61
C HIS A 449 -8.44 3.95 19.22
N ARG A 450 -7.98 2.99 18.41
CA ARG A 450 -8.61 2.67 17.11
C ARG A 450 -9.91 1.86 17.25
N ARG A 451 -10.13 1.19 18.40
CA ARG A 451 -11.34 0.39 18.65
C ARG A 451 -12.55 1.18 19.18
N ARG A 452 -12.38 2.43 19.62
CA ARG A 452 -13.47 3.18 20.32
C ARG A 452 -14.53 3.83 19.42
N VAL A 453 -14.44 3.72 18.10
CA VAL A 453 -15.49 4.25 17.17
C VAL A 453 -16.47 3.16 16.68
N ARG A 454 -16.49 1.98 17.29
CA ARG A 454 -17.58 1.00 17.11
C ARG A 454 -18.19 0.58 18.43
N ALA A 455 -19.02 1.47 18.96
CA ALA A 455 -20.15 1.07 19.78
C ALA A 455 -21.41 1.40 18.98
N HIS A 456 -22.09 0.36 18.47
CA HIS A 456 -23.52 0.47 18.19
C HIS A 456 -24.24 -0.62 18.97
N PRO A 457 -25.38 -0.28 19.62
CA PRO A 457 -26.00 -1.12 20.64
C PRO A 457 -26.73 -2.29 19.99
N ARG A 458 -26.65 -3.46 20.62
CA ARG A 458 -27.56 -4.56 20.34
C ARG A 458 -28.94 -4.17 20.88
N TYR A 459 -29.88 -3.85 19.99
CA TYR A 459 -31.29 -4.00 20.32
C TYR A 459 -31.78 -5.32 19.73
N ALA A 460 -31.97 -6.27 20.64
CA ALA A 460 -32.83 -7.41 20.45
C ALA A 460 -34.27 -6.94 20.62
N THR A 461 -35.15 -7.31 19.69
CA THR A 461 -36.57 -7.48 19.97
C THR A 461 -37.08 -8.66 19.17
N HIS A 462 -37.51 -9.68 19.93
CA HIS A 462 -38.41 -10.74 19.52
C HIS A 462 -39.70 -10.14 18.89
N ARG A 463 -40.15 -10.66 17.75
CA ARG A 463 -41.22 -11.68 17.68
C ARG A 463 -41.31 -12.27 16.28
#